data_AF-A0A3M1CZ62-F1
#
_entry.id   AF-A0A3M1CZ62-F1
#
_cell.length_a   1.000
_cell.length_b   1.000
_cell.length_c   1.000
_cell.angle_alpha   90.00
_cell.angle_beta   90.00
_cell.angle_gamma   90.00
#
_symmetry.space_group_name_H-M   'P 1'
#
loop_
_entity.id
_entity.type
_entity.pdbx_description
1 polymer ?
#
loop_
_entity_poly.entity_id
_entity_poly.type
_entity_poly.pdbx_seq_one_letter_code
_entity_poly.pdbx_strand_id
1 'polypeptide(L)'
;MLGLLRHEWRPVLLPVIILAVPGLVDDFAPSVYLGPLDEMGANPVPIFTHLDIALVWLTLLHLTEGKFHRVKLHGPALVLLPLALWAALNTGVHFMISPEGKFNGGAGVMATVGVLRWLLVYINASIMFRSPKSARHLMAGILIVLAVLAVDSTYITLTRHTERLTAGTLGNNVFGNCLALLAIMLLAAASDRVRHRRWFLFGSGAAGTMLILTGTRMSLLAMFLGLLLFAVLRWRHYLTVTRICVLAGLLTGVVLITGYKLSQTETSGRFDVAAIARLDLANPDAQSFSESTTSILTRLYLWQASLNMITAHPIIGIGPGQWNEQKYRYGFSQPVMIDAHNGYLHFAAEEG
;
A
#
# COMPACT_ATOMS: atom_id res chain seq x y z
N MET A 1 -9.80 23.43 22.95
CA MET A 1 -9.80 22.97 21.55
C MET A 1 -10.04 21.46 21.36
N LEU A 2 -9.58 20.57 22.26
CA LEU A 2 -9.71 19.11 22.12
C LEU A 2 -11.16 18.54 22.10
N GLY A 3 -12.16 19.30 22.58
CA GLY A 3 -13.56 18.88 22.60
C GLY A 3 -14.38 19.18 21.33
N LEU A 4 -13.78 19.79 20.29
CA LEU A 4 -14.54 20.29 19.14
C LEU A 4 -15.02 19.19 18.19
N LEU A 5 -14.32 18.05 18.14
CA LEU A 5 -14.70 16.96 17.23
C LEU A 5 -15.60 15.95 17.93
N ARG A 6 -16.90 16.01 17.61
CA ARG A 6 -17.88 15.00 18.03
C ARG A 6 -17.37 13.60 17.65
N HIS A 7 -17.49 12.64 18.57
CA HIS A 7 -17.02 11.26 18.36
C HIS A 7 -17.51 10.63 17.06
N GLU A 8 -18.74 10.96 16.63
CA GLU A 8 -19.34 10.45 15.39
C GLU A 8 -18.56 10.86 14.13
N TRP A 9 -17.80 11.96 14.16
CA TRP A 9 -17.06 12.50 13.01
C TRP A 9 -15.62 12.00 12.91
N ARG A 10 -15.08 11.34 13.94
CA ARG A 10 -13.72 10.79 13.89
C ARG A 10 -13.49 9.81 12.72
N PRO A 11 -14.44 8.92 12.36
CA PRO A 11 -14.27 8.04 11.21
C PRO A 11 -14.14 8.78 9.88
N VAL A 12 -14.65 10.01 9.78
CA VAL A 12 -14.46 10.86 8.60
C VAL A 12 -12.99 11.28 8.45
N LEU A 13 -12.33 11.59 9.57
CA LEU A 13 -10.95 12.09 9.55
C LEU A 13 -9.93 11.03 9.18
N LEU A 14 -10.14 9.78 9.58
CA LEU A 14 -9.17 8.71 9.36
C LEU A 14 -8.73 8.56 7.89
N PRO A 15 -9.64 8.40 6.90
CA PRO A 15 -9.22 8.31 5.50
C PRO A 15 -8.59 9.62 5.01
N VAL A 16 -9.07 10.78 5.48
CA VAL A 16 -8.50 12.10 5.11
C VAL A 16 -7.05 12.20 5.56
N ILE A 17 -6.77 11.82 6.80
CA ILE A 17 -5.41 11.82 7.35
C ILE A 17 -4.52 10.85 6.58
N ILE A 18 -5.00 9.63 6.30
CA ILE A 18 -4.19 8.60 5.66
C ILE A 18 -3.88 8.91 4.18
N LEU A 19 -4.84 9.47 3.44
CA LEU A 19 -4.77 9.52 1.97
C LEU A 19 -4.70 10.94 1.39
N ALA A 20 -5.11 11.96 2.13
CA ALA A 20 -5.25 13.32 1.62
C ALA A 20 -4.32 14.34 2.28
N VAL A 21 -3.68 14.01 3.40
CA VAL A 21 -2.66 14.86 4.01
C VAL A 21 -1.35 14.69 3.23
N PRO A 22 -0.72 15.78 2.75
CA PRO A 22 0.55 15.69 2.04
C PRO A 22 1.66 15.14 2.94
N GLY A 23 2.50 14.27 2.38
CA GLY A 23 3.69 13.74 3.07
C GLY A 23 4.74 14.80 3.44
N LEU A 24 4.62 16.03 2.93
CA LEU A 24 5.52 17.15 3.28
C LEU A 24 5.53 17.46 4.79
N VAL A 25 4.45 17.11 5.51
CA VAL A 25 4.42 17.24 6.97
C VAL A 25 5.43 16.29 7.63
N ASP A 26 5.73 15.16 6.99
CA ASP A 26 6.64 14.15 7.50
C ASP A 26 8.11 14.55 7.34
N ASP A 27 8.42 15.46 6.40
CA ASP A 27 9.77 16.01 6.20
C ASP A 27 10.30 16.79 7.41
N PHE A 28 9.41 17.20 8.33
CA PHE A 28 9.78 17.85 9.60
C PHE A 28 10.07 16.87 10.72
N ALA A 29 9.78 15.58 10.56
CA ALA A 29 10.02 14.57 11.57
C ALA A 29 11.46 14.05 11.51
N PRO A 30 12.00 13.54 12.64
CA PRO A 30 13.27 12.82 12.61
C PRO A 30 13.23 11.70 11.58
N SER A 31 14.25 11.63 10.74
CA SER A 31 14.30 10.73 9.58
C SER A 31 15.59 9.91 9.54
N VAL A 32 15.55 8.77 8.87
CA VAL A 32 16.69 7.85 8.74
C VAL A 32 16.79 7.38 7.29
N TYR A 33 18.00 7.10 6.84
CA TYR A 33 18.21 6.52 5.52
C TYR A 33 18.04 5.00 5.60
N LEU A 34 17.27 4.44 4.67
CA LEU A 34 17.06 2.99 4.57
C LEU A 34 18.03 2.32 3.59
N GLY A 35 19.15 2.96 3.27
CA GLY A 35 20.17 2.45 2.37
C GLY A 35 21.43 3.33 2.38
N PRO A 36 22.49 2.89 1.70
CA PRO A 36 23.71 3.66 1.50
C PRO A 36 23.44 5.07 0.94
N LEU A 37 24.15 6.07 1.47
CA LEU A 37 23.95 7.49 1.14
C LEU A 37 24.37 7.86 -0.29
N ASP A 38 25.19 7.02 -0.93
CA ASP A 38 25.68 7.18 -2.29
C ASP A 38 24.73 6.59 -3.34
N GLU A 39 23.64 5.91 -2.94
CA GLU A 39 22.67 5.36 -3.88
C GLU A 39 21.79 6.43 -4.54
N MET A 40 21.45 6.19 -5.81
CA MET A 40 20.46 6.99 -6.50
C MET A 40 19.09 6.80 -5.84
N GLY A 41 18.45 7.90 -5.45
CA GLY A 41 17.14 7.89 -4.80
C GLY A 41 17.20 7.65 -3.29
N ALA A 42 18.39 7.61 -2.67
CA ALA A 42 18.55 7.61 -1.22
C ALA A 42 17.85 8.84 -0.62
N ASN A 43 16.68 8.61 -0.02
CA ASN A 43 15.90 9.66 0.61
C ASN A 43 15.76 9.36 2.11
N PRO A 44 15.83 10.39 2.96
CA PRO A 44 15.53 10.24 4.36
C PRO A 44 14.06 9.82 4.51
N VAL A 45 13.82 8.73 5.23
CA VAL A 45 12.48 8.25 5.53
C VAL A 45 12.12 8.65 6.96
N PRO A 46 11.00 9.33 7.19
CA PRO A 46 10.58 9.79 8.50
C PRO A 46 10.33 8.59 9.43
N ILE A 47 10.93 8.63 10.63
CA ILE A 47 10.67 7.64 11.68
C ILE A 47 9.20 7.75 12.12
N PHE A 48 8.75 8.98 12.34
CA PHE A 48 7.38 9.32 12.69
C PHE A 48 6.72 10.08 11.55
N THR A 49 5.48 9.73 11.27
CA THR A 49 4.66 10.37 10.26
C THR A 49 3.52 11.14 10.92
N HIS A 50 2.88 12.04 10.17
CA HIS A 50 1.65 12.72 10.56
C HIS A 50 0.55 11.72 10.96
N LEU A 51 0.56 10.51 10.39
CA LEU A 51 -0.33 9.41 10.78
C LEU A 51 -0.12 8.99 12.24
N ASP A 52 1.14 8.91 12.69
CA ASP A 52 1.45 8.55 14.09
C ASP A 52 0.92 9.60 15.05
N ILE A 53 1.14 10.89 14.72
CA ILE A 53 0.63 12.02 15.50
C ILE A 53 -0.90 11.96 15.61
N ALA A 54 -1.57 11.73 14.47
CA ALA A 54 -3.02 11.61 14.42
C ALA A 54 -3.55 10.43 15.23
N LEU A 55 -2.91 9.27 15.14
CA LEU A 55 -3.30 8.06 15.86
C LEU A 55 -3.10 8.22 17.36
N VAL A 56 -1.97 8.78 17.80
CA VAL A 56 -1.73 9.11 19.21
C VAL A 56 -2.79 10.11 19.70
N TRP A 57 -3.06 11.16 18.94
CA TRP A 57 -4.08 12.15 19.29
C TRP A 57 -5.48 11.54 19.44
N LEU A 58 -5.92 10.71 18.48
CA LEU A 58 -7.19 9.99 18.57
C LEU A 58 -7.25 9.08 19.80
N THR A 59 -6.14 8.40 20.10
CA THR A 59 -6.01 7.53 21.27
C THR A 59 -6.16 8.33 22.57
N LEU A 60 -5.49 9.46 22.69
CA LEU A 60 -5.61 10.38 23.83
C LEU A 60 -7.04 10.91 23.98
N LEU A 61 -7.72 11.26 22.87
CA LEU A 61 -9.13 11.63 22.92
C LEU A 61 -10.00 10.49 23.45
N HIS A 62 -9.76 9.25 23.04
CA HIS A 62 -10.51 8.10 23.56
C HIS A 62 -10.24 7.85 25.05
N LEU A 63 -9.02 8.10 25.53
CA LEU A 63 -8.68 8.01 26.95
C LEU A 63 -9.41 9.08 27.77
N THR A 64 -9.36 10.33 27.34
CA THR A 64 -10.00 11.46 28.06
C THR A 64 -11.52 11.34 28.13
N GLU A 65 -12.16 10.76 27.12
CA GLU A 65 -13.60 10.46 27.14
C GLU A 65 -13.96 9.21 27.95
N GLY A 66 -12.97 8.59 28.58
CA GLY A 66 -13.09 7.35 29.29
C GLY A 66 -13.51 6.18 28.41
N LYS A 67 -13.46 6.22 27.06
CA LYS A 67 -14.01 5.15 26.21
C LYS A 67 -13.17 3.87 26.20
N PHE A 68 -12.00 3.89 26.83
CA PHE A 68 -11.10 2.74 26.92
C PHE A 68 -11.67 1.55 27.69
N HIS A 69 -12.48 1.75 28.75
CA HIS A 69 -13.15 0.63 29.45
C HIS A 69 -14.06 -0.19 28.53
N ARG A 70 -14.45 0.40 27.39
CA ARG A 70 -15.30 -0.28 26.40
C ARG A 70 -14.47 -1.22 25.54
N VAL A 71 -13.17 -1.02 25.38
CA VAL A 71 -12.28 -1.98 24.73
C VAL A 71 -12.29 -3.23 25.62
N LYS A 72 -13.02 -4.27 25.20
CA LYS A 72 -13.01 -5.55 25.91
C LYS A 72 -11.60 -6.11 25.78
N LEU A 73 -10.78 -5.83 26.79
CA LEU A 73 -9.34 -6.09 26.81
C LEU A 73 -8.97 -7.58 26.88
N HIS A 74 -9.98 -8.46 26.98
CA HIS A 74 -9.81 -9.91 26.91
C HIS A 74 -9.22 -10.40 25.58
N GLY A 75 -9.32 -9.63 24.48
CA GLY A 75 -8.68 -9.91 23.19
C GLY A 75 -7.36 -9.14 22.93
N PRO A 76 -7.25 -7.85 23.30
CA PRO A 76 -6.03 -7.09 23.07
C PRO A 76 -4.82 -7.63 23.81
N ALA A 77 -4.90 -8.22 25.02
CA ALA A 77 -3.70 -8.84 25.61
C ALA A 77 -3.12 -9.96 24.72
N LEU A 78 -3.99 -10.72 24.04
CA LEU A 78 -3.61 -11.75 23.06
C LEU A 78 -3.09 -11.18 21.73
N VAL A 79 -3.24 -9.89 21.45
CA VAL A 79 -2.77 -9.23 20.21
C VAL A 79 -1.58 -8.31 20.50
N LEU A 80 -1.68 -7.54 21.58
CA LEU A 80 -0.67 -6.64 22.16
C LEU A 80 0.56 -7.40 22.62
N LEU A 81 0.41 -8.53 23.31
CA LEU A 81 1.55 -9.29 23.81
C LEU A 81 2.35 -9.87 22.63
N PRO A 82 1.75 -10.54 21.63
CA PRO A 82 2.49 -10.92 20.42
C PRO A 82 3.09 -9.75 19.65
N LEU A 83 2.39 -8.61 19.53
CA LEU A 83 2.94 -7.41 18.87
C LEU A 83 4.14 -6.83 19.64
N ALA A 84 4.06 -6.77 20.97
CA ALA A 84 5.15 -6.28 21.81
C ALA A 84 6.34 -7.25 21.81
N LEU A 85 6.07 -8.55 21.88
CA LEU A 85 7.08 -9.60 21.76
C LEU A 85 7.71 -9.58 20.36
N TRP A 86 6.93 -9.38 19.30
CA TRP A 86 7.42 -9.26 17.93
C TRP A 86 8.25 -7.99 17.75
N ALA A 87 7.83 -6.85 18.32
CA ALA A 87 8.64 -5.63 18.32
C ALA A 87 9.96 -5.82 19.08
N ALA A 88 9.93 -6.49 20.24
CA ALA A 88 11.13 -6.79 21.02
C ALA A 88 12.04 -7.79 20.31
N LEU A 89 11.48 -8.82 19.69
CA LEU A 89 12.19 -9.79 18.86
C LEU A 89 12.85 -9.08 17.68
N ASN A 90 12.12 -8.25 16.95
CA ASN A 90 12.65 -7.48 15.82
C ASN A 90 13.77 -6.54 16.21
N THR A 91 13.60 -5.87 17.35
CA THR A 91 14.65 -5.03 17.91
C THR A 91 15.89 -5.87 18.23
N GLY A 92 15.70 -7.04 18.85
CA GLY A 92 16.79 -7.98 19.18
C GLY A 92 17.47 -8.60 17.96
N VAL A 93 16.71 -8.98 16.93
CA VAL A 93 17.21 -9.49 15.64
C VAL A 93 18.07 -8.45 14.96
N HIS A 94 17.65 -7.18 14.97
CA HIS A 94 18.45 -6.05 14.50
C HIS A 94 19.80 -5.93 15.22
N PHE A 95 19.82 -6.15 16.53
CA PHE A 95 21.06 -6.13 17.31
C PHE A 95 21.97 -7.31 17.00
N MET A 96 21.42 -8.48 16.62
CA MET A 96 22.18 -9.71 16.43
C MET A 96 22.68 -9.92 14.99
N ILE A 97 21.94 -9.47 13.98
CA ILE A 97 22.20 -9.84 12.57
C ILE A 97 23.10 -8.86 11.83
N SER A 98 23.36 -7.64 12.32
CA SER A 98 24.25 -6.71 11.59
C SER A 98 25.64 -7.33 11.33
N PRO A 99 25.95 -7.76 10.10
CA PRO A 99 27.12 -8.62 9.87
C PRO A 99 28.45 -7.85 9.95
N GLU A 100 28.39 -6.53 10.10
CA GLU A 100 29.56 -5.66 10.31
C GLU A 100 29.58 -5.02 11.71
N GLY A 101 28.64 -5.38 12.60
CA GLY A 101 28.44 -4.69 13.87
C GLY A 101 27.98 -3.22 13.72
N LYS A 102 27.67 -2.78 12.50
CA LYS A 102 27.13 -1.44 12.21
C LYS A 102 25.62 -1.49 12.42
N PHE A 103 25.20 -1.11 13.62
CA PHE A 103 23.79 -0.98 13.95
C PHE A 103 23.17 0.20 13.16
N ASN A 104 22.28 -0.10 12.21
CA ASN A 104 21.39 0.93 11.66
C ASN A 104 20.22 1.12 12.64
N GLY A 105 20.51 1.81 13.74
CA GLY A 105 19.52 2.06 14.80
C GLY A 105 18.29 2.82 14.30
N GLY A 106 18.44 3.58 13.21
CA GLY A 106 17.33 4.25 12.57
C GLY A 106 16.30 3.26 12.00
N ALA A 107 16.75 2.28 11.23
CA ALA A 107 15.88 1.24 10.67
C ALA A 107 15.18 0.42 11.78
N GLY A 108 15.91 0.06 12.84
CA GLY A 108 15.34 -0.64 14.00
C GLY A 108 14.24 0.16 14.70
N VAL A 109 14.47 1.46 14.97
CA VAL A 109 13.45 2.34 15.56
C VAL A 109 12.25 2.48 14.63
N MET A 110 12.46 2.63 13.32
CA MET A 110 11.37 2.72 12.34
C MET A 110 10.50 1.47 12.34
N ALA A 111 11.11 0.29 12.40
CA ALA A 111 10.40 -0.98 12.49
C ALA A 111 9.52 -1.02 13.74
N THR A 112 10.08 -0.67 14.91
CA THR A 112 9.34 -0.58 16.17
C THR A 112 8.16 0.39 16.07
N VAL A 113 8.38 1.57 15.50
CA VAL A 113 7.32 2.57 15.29
C VAL A 113 6.25 2.05 14.34
N GLY A 114 6.62 1.32 13.29
CA GLY A 114 5.68 0.63 12.40
C GLY A 114 4.75 -0.32 13.14
N VAL A 115 5.29 -1.12 14.07
CA VAL A 115 4.49 -2.03 14.92
C VAL A 115 3.50 -1.24 15.79
N LEU A 116 4.00 -0.20 16.46
CA LEU A 116 3.19 0.65 17.33
C LEU A 116 2.08 1.35 16.54
N ARG A 117 2.36 1.80 15.31
CA ARG A 117 1.39 2.39 14.40
C ARG A 117 0.24 1.44 14.11
N TRP A 118 0.52 0.20 13.73
CA TRP A 118 -0.52 -0.81 13.49
C TRP A 118 -1.35 -1.09 14.73
N LEU A 119 -0.70 -1.13 15.89
CA LEU A 119 -1.41 -1.28 17.15
C LEU A 119 -2.36 -0.10 17.42
N LEU A 120 -1.89 1.13 17.23
CA LEU A 120 -2.72 2.31 17.40
C LEU A 120 -3.88 2.32 16.39
N VAL A 121 -3.66 1.93 15.13
CA VAL A 121 -4.73 1.75 14.14
C VAL A 121 -5.78 0.76 14.67
N TYR A 122 -5.36 -0.40 15.17
CA TYR A 122 -6.27 -1.40 15.72
C TYR A 122 -7.09 -0.86 16.91
N ILE A 123 -6.43 -0.22 17.87
CA ILE A 123 -7.09 0.37 19.05
C ILE A 123 -8.14 1.38 18.60
N ASN A 124 -7.75 2.35 17.76
CA ASN A 124 -8.66 3.39 17.28
C ASN A 124 -9.82 2.79 16.48
N ALA A 125 -9.55 1.87 15.56
CA ALA A 125 -10.59 1.20 14.78
C ALA A 125 -11.58 0.43 15.68
N SER A 126 -11.10 -0.30 16.68
CA SER A 126 -11.93 -1.09 17.61
C SER A 126 -12.88 -0.23 18.47
N ILE A 127 -12.52 1.03 18.71
CA ILE A 127 -13.34 2.00 19.44
C ILE A 127 -14.30 2.69 18.47
N MET A 128 -13.79 3.11 17.31
CA MET A 128 -14.52 3.91 16.34
C MET A 128 -15.63 3.12 15.62
N PHE A 129 -15.40 1.87 15.22
CA PHE A 129 -16.29 1.11 14.34
C PHE A 129 -17.38 0.28 15.04
N ARG A 130 -17.78 0.66 16.26
CA ARG A 130 -18.83 -0.06 17.00
C ARG A 130 -20.26 0.26 16.58
N SER A 131 -20.45 1.39 15.91
CA SER A 131 -21.77 1.83 15.46
C SER A 131 -21.88 1.70 13.95
N PRO A 132 -23.04 1.26 13.42
CA PRO A 132 -23.35 1.37 11.99
C PRO A 132 -23.28 2.83 11.48
N LYS A 133 -23.45 3.82 12.37
CA LYS A 133 -23.22 5.24 12.03
C LYS A 133 -21.76 5.49 11.65
N SER A 134 -20.80 4.86 12.31
CA SER A 134 -19.38 5.07 12.06
C SER A 134 -18.97 4.64 10.65
N ALA A 135 -19.54 3.55 10.14
CA ALA A 135 -19.32 3.12 8.76
C ALA A 135 -19.79 4.19 7.75
N ARG A 136 -20.95 4.81 7.99
CA ARG A 136 -21.45 5.92 7.14
C ARG A 136 -20.52 7.13 7.16
N HIS A 137 -20.00 7.49 8.32
CA HIS A 137 -19.04 8.58 8.47
C HIS A 137 -17.71 8.24 7.77
N LEU A 138 -17.22 7.00 7.88
CA LEU A 138 -16.05 6.56 7.12
C LEU A 138 -16.26 6.73 5.61
N MET A 139 -17.43 6.32 5.09
CA MET A 139 -17.74 6.50 3.67
C MET A 139 -17.81 7.97 3.26
N ALA A 140 -18.31 8.84 4.14
CA ALA A 140 -18.26 10.29 3.89
C ALA A 140 -16.80 10.80 3.83
N GLY A 141 -15.93 10.33 4.73
CA GLY A 141 -14.50 10.62 4.69
C GLY A 141 -13.83 10.16 3.40
N ILE A 142 -14.19 8.98 2.90
CA ILE A 142 -13.69 8.46 1.62
C ILE A 142 -14.12 9.36 0.44
N LEU A 143 -15.36 9.87 0.44
CA LEU A 143 -15.80 10.81 -0.59
C LEU A 143 -15.02 12.14 -0.55
N ILE A 144 -14.70 12.62 0.66
CA ILE A 144 -13.85 13.81 0.83
C ILE A 144 -12.44 13.54 0.30
N VAL A 145 -11.84 12.41 0.66
CA VAL A 145 -10.53 11.99 0.12
C VAL A 145 -10.55 11.95 -1.39
N LEU A 146 -11.57 11.33 -1.99
CA LEU A 146 -11.67 11.24 -3.44
C LEU A 146 -11.72 12.62 -4.09
N ALA A 147 -12.45 13.57 -3.50
CA ALA A 147 -12.47 14.95 -3.99
C ALA A 147 -11.09 15.63 -3.87
N VAL A 148 -10.39 15.44 -2.74
CA VAL A 148 -9.03 15.99 -2.57
C VAL A 148 -8.06 15.37 -3.56
N LEU A 149 -8.07 14.05 -3.73
CA LEU A 149 -7.23 13.34 -4.70
C LEU A 149 -7.54 13.75 -6.14
N ALA A 150 -8.80 14.04 -6.47
CA ALA A 150 -9.17 14.55 -7.79
C ALA A 150 -8.56 15.93 -8.06
N VAL A 151 -8.61 16.84 -7.08
CA VAL A 151 -8.00 18.17 -7.18
C VAL A 151 -6.48 18.06 -7.26
N ASP A 152 -5.85 17.32 -6.35
CA ASP A 152 -4.39 17.10 -6.32
C ASP A 152 -3.90 16.53 -7.66
N SER A 153 -4.50 15.42 -8.10
CA SER A 153 -4.04 14.75 -9.31
C SER A 153 -4.28 15.58 -10.58
N THR A 154 -5.38 16.35 -10.65
CA THR A 154 -5.61 17.27 -11.76
C THR A 154 -4.56 18.39 -11.77
N TYR A 155 -4.32 19.01 -10.62
CA TYR A 155 -3.31 20.07 -10.48
C TYR A 155 -1.92 19.60 -10.88
N ILE A 156 -1.48 18.45 -10.37
CA ILE A 156 -0.16 17.88 -10.66
C ILE A 156 -0.03 17.47 -12.12
N THR A 157 -1.08 16.89 -12.70
CA THR A 157 -1.08 16.52 -14.12
C THR A 157 -0.93 17.73 -15.04
N LEU A 158 -1.66 18.81 -14.75
CA LEU A 158 -1.61 20.05 -15.53
C LEU A 158 -0.26 20.76 -15.37
N THR A 159 0.26 20.85 -14.16
CA THR A 159 1.53 21.56 -13.87
C THR A 159 2.77 20.81 -14.36
N ARG A 160 2.75 19.47 -14.34
CA ARG A 160 3.87 18.64 -14.84
C ARG A 160 3.71 18.23 -16.30
N HIS A 161 2.63 18.66 -16.97
CA HIS A 161 2.32 18.30 -18.36
C HIS A 161 2.38 16.79 -18.62
N THR A 162 1.91 15.97 -17.67
CA THR A 162 1.95 14.51 -17.82
C THR A 162 0.77 14.03 -18.67
N GLU A 163 1.01 13.09 -19.58
CA GLU A 163 -0.04 12.52 -20.45
C GLU A 163 -1.11 11.71 -19.68
N ARG A 164 -0.80 11.29 -18.45
CA ARG A 164 -1.67 10.50 -17.58
C ARG A 164 -1.95 11.21 -16.28
N LEU A 165 -3.10 10.90 -15.66
CA LEU A 165 -3.47 11.44 -14.37
C LEU A 165 -2.48 10.98 -13.29
N THR A 166 -1.76 11.93 -12.70
CA THR A 166 -0.68 11.69 -11.73
C THR A 166 -0.99 12.45 -10.44
N ALA A 167 -0.92 11.76 -9.30
CA ALA A 167 -1.03 12.39 -7.97
C ALA A 167 0.33 12.90 -7.49
N GLY A 168 0.34 13.98 -6.71
CA GLY A 168 1.56 14.53 -6.12
C GLY A 168 1.95 13.80 -4.84
N THR A 169 0.95 13.37 -4.08
CA THR A 169 1.13 12.73 -2.77
C THR A 169 1.41 11.23 -2.85
N LEU A 170 1.07 10.59 -3.97
CA LEU A 170 1.16 9.14 -4.14
C LEU A 170 1.85 8.81 -5.46
N GLY A 171 2.78 7.87 -5.44
CA GLY A 171 3.34 7.31 -6.67
C GLY A 171 2.23 6.70 -7.54
N ASN A 172 2.33 6.81 -8.87
CA ASN A 172 1.23 6.48 -9.79
C ASN A 172 0.62 5.10 -9.58
N ASN A 173 1.43 4.06 -9.34
CA ASN A 173 0.92 2.71 -9.08
C ASN A 173 0.15 2.63 -7.76
N VAL A 174 0.65 3.28 -6.71
CA VAL A 174 -0.02 3.35 -5.40
C VAL A 174 -1.33 4.11 -5.54
N PHE A 175 -1.31 5.26 -6.22
CA PHE A 175 -2.50 6.04 -6.53
C PHE A 175 -3.56 5.21 -7.25
N GLY A 176 -3.18 4.49 -8.31
CA GLY A 176 -4.08 3.58 -9.02
C GLY A 176 -4.68 2.50 -8.12
N ASN A 177 -3.86 1.85 -7.28
CA ASN A 177 -4.34 0.83 -6.35
C ASN A 177 -5.29 1.41 -5.30
N CYS A 178 -5.01 2.62 -4.79
CA CYS A 178 -5.90 3.35 -3.89
C CYS A 178 -7.25 3.61 -4.58
N LEU A 179 -7.26 4.14 -5.80
CA LEU A 179 -8.51 4.40 -6.55
C LEU A 179 -9.32 3.13 -6.80
N ALA A 180 -8.66 2.02 -7.15
CA ALA A 180 -9.30 0.71 -7.29
C ALA A 180 -10.01 0.28 -6.00
N LEU A 181 -9.31 0.38 -4.86
CA LEU A 181 -9.88 0.06 -3.55
C LEU A 181 -11.06 0.99 -3.21
N LEU A 182 -10.92 2.30 -3.38
CA LEU A 182 -11.97 3.27 -3.10
C LEU A 182 -13.21 3.04 -3.98
N ALA A 183 -13.01 2.71 -5.26
CA ALA A 183 -14.10 2.38 -6.18
C ALA A 183 -14.91 1.18 -5.70
N ILE A 184 -14.24 0.10 -5.28
CA ILE A 184 -14.87 -1.11 -4.75
C ILE A 184 -15.58 -0.82 -3.43
N MET A 185 -14.93 -0.13 -2.49
CA MET A 185 -15.51 0.20 -1.19
C MET A 185 -16.78 1.06 -1.32
N LEU A 186 -16.75 2.07 -2.19
CA LEU A 186 -17.92 2.91 -2.46
C LEU A 186 -19.03 2.13 -3.17
N LEU A 187 -18.70 1.23 -4.09
CA LEU A 187 -19.70 0.37 -4.72
C LEU A 187 -20.35 -0.58 -3.69
N ALA A 188 -19.53 -1.18 -2.82
CA ALA A 188 -20.02 -2.02 -1.74
C ALA A 188 -20.97 -1.26 -0.82
N ALA A 189 -20.60 -0.04 -0.42
CA ALA A 189 -21.45 0.85 0.36
C ALA A 189 -22.74 1.23 -0.39
N ALA A 190 -22.71 1.41 -1.71
CA ALA A 190 -23.89 1.68 -2.52
C ALA A 190 -24.84 0.48 -2.64
N SER A 191 -24.33 -0.74 -2.44
CA SER A 191 -25.09 -1.99 -2.55
C SER A 191 -25.94 -2.30 -1.31
N ASP A 192 -25.56 -1.74 -0.16
CA ASP A 192 -26.39 -1.73 1.03
C ASP A 192 -27.43 -0.62 0.87
N ARG A 193 -28.69 -0.83 1.28
CA ARG A 193 -29.83 0.09 1.02
C ARG A 193 -29.72 1.42 1.79
N VAL A 194 -28.64 2.17 1.61
CA VAL A 194 -28.34 3.41 2.31
C VAL A 194 -29.00 4.59 1.61
N ARG A 195 -29.48 5.55 2.42
CA ARG A 195 -30.09 6.82 1.97
C ARG A 195 -29.25 7.58 0.94
N HIS A 196 -27.92 7.40 0.94
CA HIS A 196 -26.97 8.14 0.12
C HIS A 196 -26.41 7.35 -1.07
N ARG A 197 -27.07 6.26 -1.49
CA ARG A 197 -26.63 5.38 -2.58
C ARG A 197 -26.13 6.11 -3.83
N ARG A 198 -26.83 7.17 -4.28
CA ARG A 198 -26.43 7.95 -5.47
C ARG A 198 -25.04 8.57 -5.36
N TRP A 199 -24.66 9.04 -4.17
CA TRP A 199 -23.35 9.66 -3.94
C TRP A 199 -22.23 8.61 -3.92
N PHE A 200 -22.51 7.42 -3.39
CA PHE A 200 -21.56 6.32 -3.42
C PHE A 200 -21.37 5.74 -4.83
N LEU A 201 -22.44 5.64 -5.62
CA LEU A 201 -22.32 5.27 -7.04
C LEU A 201 -21.54 6.33 -7.84
N PHE A 202 -21.84 7.61 -7.61
CA PHE A 202 -21.10 8.71 -8.23
C PHE A 202 -19.61 8.66 -7.86
N GLY A 203 -19.29 8.52 -6.57
CA GLY A 203 -17.90 8.42 -6.11
C GLY A 203 -17.18 7.16 -6.64
N SER A 204 -17.87 6.01 -6.68
CA SER A 204 -17.31 4.79 -7.29
C SER A 204 -17.00 4.99 -8.77
N GLY A 205 -17.93 5.59 -9.52
CA GLY A 205 -17.73 5.95 -10.92
C GLY A 205 -16.57 6.93 -11.11
N ALA A 206 -16.51 8.00 -10.30
CA ALA A 206 -15.41 8.97 -10.34
C ALA A 206 -14.05 8.33 -10.05
N ALA A 207 -13.95 7.49 -9.02
CA ALA A 207 -12.72 6.75 -8.71
C ALA A 207 -12.31 5.80 -9.85
N GLY A 208 -13.28 5.09 -10.46
CA GLY A 208 -13.03 4.25 -11.63
C GLY A 208 -12.58 5.03 -12.86
N THR A 209 -13.18 6.20 -13.13
CA THR A 209 -12.74 7.09 -14.22
C THR A 209 -11.33 7.60 -13.97
N MET A 210 -11.04 8.11 -12.77
CA MET A 210 -9.68 8.54 -12.41
C MET A 210 -8.67 7.40 -12.58
N LEU A 211 -9.02 6.18 -12.15
CA LEU A 211 -8.19 5.00 -12.32
C LEU A 211 -7.86 4.72 -13.78
N ILE A 212 -8.83 4.81 -14.68
CA ILE A 212 -8.60 4.66 -16.13
C ILE A 212 -7.62 5.73 -16.63
N LEU A 213 -7.78 6.98 -16.18
CA LEU A 213 -6.92 8.10 -16.58
C LEU A 213 -5.48 7.99 -16.05
N THR A 214 -5.25 7.24 -14.96
CA THR A 214 -3.87 6.96 -14.48
C THR A 214 -3.09 6.03 -15.41
N GLY A 215 -3.78 5.23 -16.23
CA GLY A 215 -3.16 4.21 -17.08
C GLY A 215 -2.50 3.05 -16.32
N THR A 216 -2.74 2.88 -15.01
CA THR A 216 -2.15 1.79 -14.21
C THR A 216 -2.88 0.47 -14.45
N ARG A 217 -2.36 -0.30 -15.41
CA ARG A 217 -2.94 -1.57 -15.89
C ARG A 217 -3.20 -2.59 -14.75
N MET A 218 -2.22 -2.78 -13.85
CA MET A 218 -2.37 -3.74 -12.74
C MET A 218 -3.43 -3.32 -11.73
N SER A 219 -3.61 -2.02 -11.50
CA SER A 219 -4.65 -1.51 -10.62
C SER A 219 -6.05 -1.66 -11.22
N LEU A 220 -6.18 -1.52 -12.55
CA LEU A 220 -7.42 -1.87 -13.26
C LEU A 220 -7.73 -3.35 -13.08
N LEU A 221 -6.76 -4.24 -13.32
CA LEU A 221 -6.94 -5.68 -13.11
C LEU A 221 -7.34 -5.99 -11.65
N ALA A 222 -6.67 -5.38 -10.67
CA ALA A 222 -7.00 -5.51 -9.26
C ALA A 222 -8.43 -5.04 -8.95
N MET A 223 -8.87 -3.91 -9.53
CA MET A 223 -10.25 -3.45 -9.42
C MET A 223 -11.23 -4.49 -9.97
N PHE A 224 -10.98 -5.03 -11.16
CA PHE A 224 -11.85 -6.03 -11.78
C PHE A 224 -11.93 -7.33 -10.97
N LEU A 225 -10.79 -7.85 -10.51
CA LEU A 225 -10.76 -9.04 -9.65
C LEU A 225 -11.45 -8.78 -8.32
N GLY A 226 -11.26 -7.59 -7.72
CA GLY A 226 -11.95 -7.20 -6.50
C GLY A 226 -13.46 -7.05 -6.68
N LEU A 227 -13.91 -6.50 -7.81
CA LEU A 227 -15.33 -6.43 -8.17
C LEU A 227 -15.94 -7.81 -8.41
N LEU A 228 -15.20 -8.71 -9.06
CA LEU A 228 -15.61 -10.10 -9.26
C LEU A 228 -15.77 -10.81 -7.91
N LEU A 229 -14.76 -10.71 -7.04
CA LEU A 229 -14.81 -11.27 -5.70
C LEU A 229 -15.98 -10.69 -4.90
N PHE A 230 -16.18 -9.37 -4.94
CA PHE A 230 -17.30 -8.70 -4.31
C PHE A 230 -18.65 -9.23 -4.82
N ALA A 231 -18.82 -9.37 -6.14
CA ALA A 231 -20.02 -9.92 -6.76
C ALA A 231 -20.26 -11.37 -6.33
N VAL A 232 -19.22 -12.20 -6.31
CA VAL A 232 -19.29 -13.59 -5.85
C VAL A 232 -19.73 -13.66 -4.39
N LEU A 233 -19.09 -12.90 -3.50
CA LEU A 233 -19.42 -12.89 -2.08
C LEU A 233 -20.83 -12.35 -1.80
N ARG A 234 -21.23 -11.28 -2.49
CA ARG A 234 -22.53 -10.63 -2.28
C ARG A 234 -23.69 -11.41 -2.87
N TRP A 235 -23.49 -12.05 -4.02
CA TRP A 235 -24.55 -12.73 -4.76
C TRP A 235 -24.43 -14.25 -4.77
N ARG A 236 -23.61 -14.86 -3.89
CA ARG A 236 -23.38 -16.32 -3.85
C ARG A 236 -24.65 -17.17 -3.94
N HIS A 237 -25.75 -16.72 -3.33
CA HIS A 237 -27.04 -17.42 -3.33
C HIS A 237 -27.87 -17.25 -4.61
N TYR A 238 -27.47 -16.34 -5.49
CA TYR A 238 -28.16 -15.95 -6.72
C TYR A 238 -27.25 -16.03 -7.95
N LEU A 239 -26.07 -16.64 -7.84
CA LEU A 239 -25.18 -16.88 -8.98
C LEU A 239 -25.77 -17.99 -9.83
N THR A 240 -26.57 -17.62 -10.82
CA THR A 240 -26.92 -18.53 -11.91
C THR A 240 -25.72 -18.70 -12.85
N VAL A 241 -25.64 -19.84 -13.55
CA VAL A 241 -24.60 -20.11 -14.55
C VAL A 241 -24.47 -18.94 -15.54
N THR A 242 -25.59 -18.35 -15.97
CA THR A 242 -25.61 -17.16 -16.84
C THR A 242 -24.86 -15.96 -16.25
N ARG A 243 -25.00 -15.67 -14.95
CA ARG A 243 -24.31 -14.54 -14.30
C ARG A 243 -22.82 -14.79 -14.17
N ILE A 244 -22.43 -16.04 -13.92
CA ILE A 244 -21.02 -16.45 -13.92
C ILE A 244 -20.44 -16.25 -15.32
N CYS A 245 -21.14 -16.68 -16.37
CA CYS A 245 -20.70 -16.49 -17.76
C CYS A 245 -20.58 -15.00 -18.14
N VAL A 246 -21.51 -14.14 -17.70
CA VAL A 246 -21.41 -12.69 -17.93
C VAL A 246 -20.21 -12.08 -17.21
N LEU A 247 -19.98 -12.45 -15.95
CA LEU A 247 -18.82 -11.99 -15.18
C LEU A 247 -17.50 -12.47 -15.81
N ALA A 248 -17.44 -13.73 -16.23
CA ALA A 248 -16.31 -14.29 -16.96
C ALA A 248 -16.10 -13.57 -18.30
N GLY A 249 -17.17 -13.30 -19.06
CA GLY A 249 -17.12 -12.56 -20.32
C GLY A 249 -16.61 -11.12 -20.15
N LEU A 250 -17.04 -10.42 -19.10
CA LEU A 250 -16.54 -9.08 -18.77
C LEU A 250 -15.06 -9.12 -18.38
N LEU A 251 -14.66 -10.10 -17.56
CA LEU A 251 -13.25 -10.28 -17.19
C LEU A 251 -12.39 -10.57 -18.43
N THR A 252 -12.84 -11.49 -19.29
CA THR A 252 -12.18 -11.79 -20.57
C THR A 252 -12.11 -10.54 -21.44
N GLY A 253 -13.17 -9.76 -21.56
CA GLY A 253 -13.17 -8.50 -22.32
C GLY A 253 -12.14 -7.49 -21.81
N VAL A 254 -12.02 -7.35 -20.49
CA VAL A 254 -10.99 -6.50 -19.86
C VAL A 254 -9.60 -7.02 -20.14
N VAL A 255 -9.37 -8.32 -19.99
CA VAL A 255 -8.09 -8.96 -20.27
C VAL A 255 -7.73 -8.79 -21.74
N LEU A 256 -8.68 -8.93 -22.66
CA LEU A 256 -8.48 -8.73 -24.09
C LEU A 256 -8.21 -7.26 -24.45
N ILE A 257 -8.95 -6.30 -23.88
CA ILE A 257 -8.69 -4.86 -24.12
C ILE A 257 -7.34 -4.44 -23.56
N THR A 258 -7.01 -4.91 -22.35
CA THR A 258 -5.72 -4.63 -21.70
C THR A 258 -4.59 -5.30 -22.47
N GLY A 259 -4.79 -6.56 -22.88
CA GLY A 259 -3.89 -7.35 -23.72
C GLY A 259 -3.67 -6.73 -25.09
N TYR A 260 -4.71 -6.20 -25.73
CA TYR A 260 -4.62 -5.49 -27.00
C TYR A 260 -3.86 -4.17 -26.88
N LYS A 261 -4.12 -3.40 -25.80
CA LYS A 261 -3.31 -2.20 -25.51
C LYS A 261 -1.87 -2.55 -25.14
N LEU A 262 -1.62 -3.74 -24.58
CA LEU A 262 -0.30 -4.29 -24.31
C LEU A 262 0.41 -4.68 -25.62
N SER A 263 -0.27 -5.36 -26.54
CA SER A 263 0.30 -5.77 -27.83
C SER A 263 0.56 -4.60 -28.76
N GLN A 264 -0.30 -3.57 -28.75
CA GLN A 264 -0.03 -2.28 -29.40
C GLN A 264 1.18 -1.55 -28.78
N THR A 265 1.62 -1.93 -27.57
CA THR A 265 2.89 -1.47 -27.00
C THR A 265 4.08 -2.38 -27.33
N GLU A 266 3.90 -3.60 -27.83
CA GLU A 266 5.02 -4.41 -28.34
C GLU A 266 5.64 -3.81 -29.60
N THR A 267 4.83 -3.19 -30.47
CA THR A 267 5.32 -2.37 -31.59
C THR A 267 6.09 -1.13 -31.13
N SER A 268 6.02 -0.74 -29.85
CA SER A 268 6.83 0.34 -29.27
C SER A 268 8.14 -0.13 -28.62
N GLY A 269 8.52 -1.40 -28.78
CA GLY A 269 9.76 -1.96 -28.19
C GLY A 269 9.69 -2.17 -26.67
N ARG A 270 8.48 -2.13 -26.09
CA ARG A 270 8.31 -2.11 -24.64
C ARG A 270 8.46 -3.47 -23.94
N PHE A 271 8.20 -4.57 -24.64
CA PHE A 271 8.39 -5.92 -24.10
C PHE A 271 9.03 -6.78 -25.17
N ASP A 272 10.32 -7.07 -25.01
CA ASP A 272 10.97 -8.12 -25.80
C ASP A 272 10.82 -9.44 -25.04
N VAL A 273 9.71 -10.13 -25.29
CA VAL A 273 9.41 -11.44 -24.69
C VAL A 273 10.51 -12.46 -25.03
N ALA A 274 11.14 -12.34 -26.19
CA ALA A 274 12.24 -13.20 -26.59
C ALA A 274 13.52 -12.90 -25.80
N ALA A 275 13.80 -11.63 -25.48
CA ALA A 275 14.89 -11.26 -24.57
C ALA A 275 14.65 -11.79 -23.15
N ILE A 276 13.42 -11.69 -22.63
CA ILE A 276 13.05 -12.25 -21.32
C ILE A 276 13.18 -13.77 -21.30
N ALA A 277 12.81 -14.46 -22.39
CA ALA A 277 12.92 -15.92 -22.48
C ALA A 277 14.36 -16.44 -22.61
N ARG A 278 15.30 -15.60 -23.06
CA ARG A 278 16.74 -15.92 -23.18
C ARG A 278 17.56 -15.42 -21.99
N LEU A 279 16.87 -14.98 -20.95
CA LEU A 279 17.51 -14.27 -19.87
C LEU A 279 18.19 -15.27 -18.93
N ASP A 280 19.52 -15.20 -18.90
CA ASP A 280 20.32 -15.96 -17.95
C ASP A 280 20.44 -15.16 -16.66
N LEU A 281 19.61 -15.51 -15.68
CA LEU A 281 19.64 -14.88 -14.35
C LEU A 281 20.98 -15.10 -13.63
N ALA A 282 21.81 -16.06 -14.07
CA ALA A 282 23.12 -16.30 -13.50
C ALA A 282 24.21 -15.35 -14.02
N ASN A 283 23.96 -14.58 -15.10
CA ASN A 283 24.96 -13.67 -15.66
C ASN A 283 24.35 -12.33 -16.13
N PRO A 284 24.03 -11.42 -15.20
CA PRO A 284 23.31 -10.17 -15.47
C PRO A 284 24.06 -9.18 -16.37
N ASP A 285 25.39 -9.18 -16.26
CA ASP A 285 26.26 -8.16 -16.88
C ASP A 285 26.41 -8.36 -18.40
N ALA A 286 25.98 -9.51 -18.92
CA ALA A 286 26.17 -9.91 -20.31
C ALA A 286 25.12 -9.34 -21.29
N GLN A 287 24.11 -8.60 -20.84
CA GLN A 287 22.97 -8.23 -21.69
C GLN A 287 22.63 -6.73 -21.62
N SER A 288 22.58 -6.08 -22.78
CA SER A 288 22.08 -4.71 -22.94
C SER A 288 20.57 -4.71 -23.17
N PHE A 289 19.82 -3.93 -22.40
CA PHE A 289 18.35 -3.95 -22.39
C PHE A 289 17.73 -2.59 -22.73
N SER A 290 16.53 -2.61 -23.32
CA SER A 290 15.67 -1.41 -23.49
C SER A 290 15.06 -0.99 -22.15
N GLU A 291 14.83 0.32 -21.94
CA GLU A 291 14.30 0.93 -20.69
C GLU A 291 13.06 0.24 -20.10
N SER A 292 12.25 -0.38 -20.96
CA SER A 292 11.00 -1.04 -20.62
C SER A 292 11.19 -2.51 -20.21
N THR A 293 12.15 -3.21 -20.81
CA THR A 293 12.56 -4.57 -20.42
C THR A 293 13.25 -4.52 -19.05
N THR A 294 13.92 -3.39 -18.77
CA THR A 294 14.53 -3.09 -17.47
C THR A 294 13.54 -3.24 -16.32
N SER A 295 12.27 -2.83 -16.44
CA SER A 295 11.35 -2.85 -15.28
C SER A 295 10.96 -4.26 -14.83
N ILE A 296 10.65 -5.19 -15.74
CA ILE A 296 10.35 -6.57 -15.36
C ILE A 296 11.61 -7.27 -14.88
N LEU A 297 12.72 -7.06 -15.58
CA LEU A 297 13.98 -7.69 -15.25
C LEU A 297 14.49 -7.26 -13.87
N THR A 298 14.47 -5.95 -13.60
CA THR A 298 14.79 -5.41 -12.27
C THR A 298 13.94 -6.11 -11.22
N ARG A 299 12.62 -6.28 -11.43
CA ARG A 299 11.77 -7.03 -10.49
C ARG A 299 12.19 -8.48 -10.30
N LEU A 300 12.56 -9.19 -11.36
CA LEU A 300 13.04 -10.57 -11.24
C LEU A 300 14.32 -10.65 -10.40
N TYR A 301 15.26 -9.72 -10.59
CA TYR A 301 16.46 -9.64 -9.74
C TYR A 301 16.13 -9.25 -8.30
N LEU A 302 15.23 -8.31 -8.08
CA LEU A 302 14.75 -7.94 -6.74
C LEU A 302 14.10 -9.14 -6.02
N TRP A 303 13.32 -9.93 -6.75
CA TRP A 303 12.68 -11.14 -6.22
C TRP A 303 13.70 -12.23 -5.93
N GLN A 304 14.67 -12.44 -6.82
CA GLN A 304 15.76 -13.39 -6.59
C GLN A 304 16.58 -13.00 -5.36
N ALA A 305 16.94 -11.73 -5.20
CA ALA A 305 17.65 -11.24 -4.02
C ALA A 305 16.84 -11.44 -2.74
N SER A 306 15.53 -11.17 -2.79
CA SER A 306 14.63 -11.40 -1.65
C SER A 306 14.54 -12.90 -1.30
N LEU A 307 14.44 -13.78 -2.30
CA LEU A 307 14.46 -15.23 -2.08
C LEU A 307 15.78 -15.69 -1.48
N ASN A 308 16.91 -15.16 -1.95
CA ASN A 308 18.23 -15.46 -1.39
C ASN A 308 18.31 -15.03 0.09
N MET A 309 17.77 -13.86 0.45
CA MET A 309 17.65 -13.42 1.86
C MET A 309 16.80 -14.39 2.69
N ILE A 310 15.62 -14.76 2.20
CA ILE A 310 14.71 -15.72 2.88
C ILE A 310 15.42 -17.07 3.08
N THR A 311 16.11 -17.59 2.06
CA THR A 311 16.80 -18.88 2.16
C THR A 311 17.96 -18.84 3.15
N ALA A 312 18.66 -17.71 3.26
CA ALA A 312 19.75 -17.54 4.21
C ALA A 312 19.26 -17.30 5.65
N HIS A 313 18.10 -16.67 5.82
CA HIS A 313 17.54 -16.28 7.12
C HIS A 313 16.04 -16.65 7.27
N PRO A 314 15.66 -17.93 7.18
CA PRO A 314 14.25 -18.33 7.00
C PRO A 314 13.36 -18.18 8.23
N ILE A 315 13.90 -17.87 9.41
CA ILE A 315 13.14 -17.82 10.67
C ILE A 315 12.93 -16.39 11.16
N ILE A 316 13.93 -15.53 10.97
CA ILE A 316 13.98 -14.18 11.56
C ILE A 316 14.30 -13.10 10.51
N GLY A 317 14.48 -13.50 9.25
CA GLY A 317 14.86 -12.61 8.16
C GLY A 317 16.20 -11.92 8.38
N ILE A 318 16.49 -10.94 7.53
CA ILE A 318 17.69 -10.08 7.62
C ILE A 318 17.49 -8.85 8.52
N GLY A 319 16.30 -8.70 9.12
CA GLY A 319 15.90 -7.58 9.96
C GLY A 319 15.11 -6.50 9.20
N PRO A 320 14.13 -5.84 9.84
CA PRO A 320 13.28 -4.85 9.18
C PRO A 320 14.01 -3.58 8.73
N GLY A 321 13.73 -3.11 7.52
CA GLY A 321 14.44 -2.01 6.89
C GLY A 321 15.90 -2.33 6.51
N GLN A 322 16.32 -3.60 6.50
CA GLN A 322 17.66 -4.00 6.05
C GLN A 322 17.70 -4.44 4.59
N TRP A 323 16.55 -4.60 3.94
CA TRP A 323 16.49 -5.10 2.56
C TRP A 323 17.38 -4.30 1.62
N ASN A 324 17.31 -2.97 1.68
CA ASN A 324 18.09 -2.09 0.79
C ASN A 324 19.59 -2.09 1.10
N GLU A 325 19.98 -2.20 2.37
CA GLU A 325 21.38 -2.29 2.80
C GLU A 325 22.03 -3.60 2.36
N GLN A 326 21.26 -4.70 2.43
CA GLN A 326 21.81 -6.05 2.24
C GLN A 326 21.69 -6.55 0.79
N LYS A 327 20.84 -5.95 -0.06
CA LYS A 327 20.54 -6.45 -1.43
C LYS A 327 21.76 -6.83 -2.28
N TYR A 328 22.87 -6.10 -2.13
CA TYR A 328 24.14 -6.38 -2.83
C TYR A 328 24.70 -7.77 -2.53
N ARG A 329 24.63 -8.19 -1.28
CA ARG A 329 25.13 -9.50 -0.82
C ARG A 329 24.27 -10.65 -1.30
N TYR A 330 23.05 -10.37 -1.69
CA TYR A 330 22.07 -11.36 -2.13
C TYR A 330 21.81 -11.32 -3.64
N GLY A 331 22.69 -10.66 -4.41
CA GLY A 331 22.67 -10.75 -5.88
C GLY A 331 21.96 -9.61 -6.60
N PHE A 332 21.72 -8.47 -5.94
CA PHE A 332 21.25 -7.24 -6.60
C PHE A 332 22.34 -6.17 -6.60
N SER A 333 23.01 -5.96 -7.74
CA SER A 333 24.20 -5.10 -7.85
C SER A 333 23.91 -3.63 -8.16
N GLN A 334 22.66 -3.24 -8.44
CA GLN A 334 22.35 -1.88 -8.89
C GLN A 334 22.34 -0.89 -7.70
N PRO A 335 23.08 0.24 -7.78
CA PRO A 335 23.18 1.24 -6.72
C PRO A 335 21.96 2.18 -6.65
N VAL A 336 20.78 1.59 -6.43
CA VAL A 336 19.50 2.30 -6.44
C VAL A 336 18.64 1.91 -5.24
N MET A 337 18.10 2.89 -4.53
CA MET A 337 17.18 2.66 -3.43
C MET A 337 15.85 2.17 -3.98
N ILE A 338 15.47 0.94 -3.65
CA ILE A 338 14.29 0.28 -4.24
C ILE A 338 13.72 -0.78 -3.28
N ASP A 339 12.40 -0.99 -3.31
CA ASP A 339 11.79 -2.09 -2.57
C ASP A 339 11.77 -3.38 -3.42
N ALA A 340 11.44 -4.53 -2.82
CA ALA A 340 11.38 -5.80 -3.54
C ALA A 340 10.29 -5.83 -4.64
N HIS A 341 9.46 -4.79 -4.75
CA HIS A 341 8.29 -4.68 -5.62
C HIS A 341 7.28 -5.83 -5.44
N ASN A 342 7.35 -6.50 -4.29
CA ASN A 342 6.45 -7.53 -3.83
C ASN A 342 6.46 -7.54 -2.30
N GLY A 343 5.36 -7.08 -1.69
CA GLY A 343 5.28 -6.92 -0.24
C GLY A 343 5.43 -8.23 0.54
N TYR A 344 5.04 -9.37 -0.04
CA TYR A 344 5.22 -10.67 0.61
C TYR A 344 6.69 -11.10 0.64
N LEU A 345 7.40 -10.94 -0.47
CA LEU A 345 8.83 -11.24 -0.55
C LEU A 345 9.65 -10.28 0.31
N HIS A 346 9.28 -8.99 0.31
CA HIS A 346 9.92 -8.00 1.16
C HIS A 346 9.77 -8.35 2.65
N PHE A 347 8.53 -8.64 3.08
CA PHE A 347 8.25 -9.00 4.46
C PHE A 347 8.97 -10.29 4.87
N ALA A 348 8.86 -11.36 4.07
CA ALA A 348 9.54 -12.62 4.37
C ALA A 348 11.07 -12.47 4.39
N ALA A 349 11.64 -11.66 3.49
CA ALA A 349 13.08 -11.41 3.50
C ALA A 349 13.55 -10.72 4.79
N GLU A 350 12.80 -9.72 5.25
CA GLU A 350 13.18 -8.95 6.45
C GLU A 350 12.82 -9.63 7.77
N GLU A 351 11.76 -10.44 7.80
CA GLU A 351 11.15 -10.92 9.05
C GLU A 351 11.19 -12.46 9.22
N GLY A 352 11.49 -13.22 8.16
CA GLY A 352 11.48 -14.69 8.16
C GLY A 352 10.19 -15.27 7.60
#